data_AF-A3IPH4-F1
#
_entry.id   AF-A3IPH4-F1
#
_cell.length_a   1.000
_cell.length_b   1.000
_cell.length_c   1.000
_cell.angle_alpha   90.00
_cell.angle_beta   90.00
_cell.angle_gamma   90.00
#
_symmetry.space_group_name_H-M   'P 1'
#
loop_
_entity.id
_entity.type
_entity.pdbx_description
1 polymer ?
#
loop_
_entity_poly.entity_id
_entity_poly.type
_entity_poly.pdbx_seq_one_letter_code
_entity_poly.pdbx_strand_id
1 'polypeptide(L)'
;MEDYFQELEELIELYNANEYDKALEKAQVLLDKYPDIQDINFACSGILINIGEVIKNYKIINQGIDIIQNELNNLDNYDEENLLNYELYLQYNLSNGYSSRANLLNPVTDQNEIEEALLKQKRCLQKVLLNRKKVLSDPEFSSSVITNYANLLRYFGRYIEAIDYYYDCLKIYPNHALAMSN
;
A
#
# COMPACT_ATOMS: atom_id res chain seq x y z
N MET A 1 -18.27 -19.60 10.50
CA MET A 1 -18.00 -18.20 10.15
C MET A 1 -16.88 -17.80 11.08
N GLU A 2 -15.70 -17.51 10.54
CA GLU A 2 -14.49 -17.36 11.36
C GLU A 2 -14.65 -16.19 12.33
N ASP A 3 -14.26 -16.40 13.59
CA ASP A 3 -14.50 -15.53 14.74
C ASP A 3 -13.93 -14.09 14.56
N TYR A 4 -12.99 -13.91 13.64
CA TYR A 4 -12.29 -12.64 13.46
C TYR A 4 -12.97 -11.64 12.51
N PHE A 5 -13.94 -12.04 11.68
CA PHE A 5 -14.54 -11.12 10.70
C PHE A 5 -15.21 -9.91 11.37
N GLN A 6 -15.97 -10.16 12.44
CA GLN A 6 -16.62 -9.08 13.20
C GLN A 6 -15.59 -8.15 13.87
N GLU A 7 -14.48 -8.71 14.35
CA GLU A 7 -13.41 -7.91 14.95
C GLU A 7 -12.66 -7.06 13.91
N LEU A 8 -12.56 -7.57 12.68
CA LEU A 8 -11.95 -6.84 11.57
C LEU A 8 -12.87 -5.71 11.07
N GLU A 9 -14.17 -5.96 10.98
CA GLU A 9 -15.17 -4.92 10.68
C GLU A 9 -15.10 -3.79 11.72
N GLU A 10 -15.01 -4.12 13.01
CA GLU A 10 -14.84 -3.15 14.09
C GLU A 10 -13.56 -2.31 13.92
N LEU A 11 -12.43 -2.94 13.56
CA LEU A 11 -11.19 -2.20 13.26
C LEU A 11 -11.39 -1.19 12.12
N ILE A 12 -12.05 -1.62 11.03
CA ILE A 12 -12.32 -0.78 9.86
C ILE A 12 -13.26 0.38 10.23
N GLU A 13 -14.28 0.14 11.05
CA GLU A 13 -15.18 1.17 11.55
C GLU A 13 -14.44 2.21 12.39
N LEU A 14 -13.59 1.78 13.32
CA LEU A 14 -12.76 2.68 14.13
C LEU A 14 -11.83 3.54 13.26
N TYR A 15 -11.19 2.93 12.26
CA TYR A 15 -10.34 3.64 11.30
C TYR A 15 -11.13 4.69 10.51
N ASN A 16 -12.29 4.31 9.96
CA ASN A 16 -13.16 5.20 9.19
C ASN A 16 -13.77 6.34 10.05
N ALA A 17 -13.97 6.09 11.34
CA ALA A 17 -14.39 7.10 12.32
C ALA A 17 -13.25 8.04 12.75
N ASN A 18 -12.02 7.81 12.27
CA ASN A 18 -10.79 8.49 12.68
C ASN A 18 -10.46 8.33 14.17
N GLU A 19 -10.94 7.25 14.80
CA GLU A 19 -10.62 6.89 16.18
C GLU A 19 -9.27 6.16 16.22
N TYR A 20 -8.21 6.82 15.74
CA TYR A 20 -6.93 6.19 15.44
C TYR A 20 -6.28 5.48 16.64
N ASP A 21 -6.36 6.05 17.84
CA ASP A 21 -5.80 5.41 19.04
C ASP A 21 -6.47 4.05 19.30
N LYS A 22 -7.81 3.97 19.16
CA LYS A 22 -8.56 2.72 19.32
C LYS A 22 -8.32 1.76 18.18
N ALA A 23 -8.24 2.26 16.95
CA ALA A 23 -7.93 1.45 15.78
C ALA A 23 -6.53 0.81 15.90
N LEU A 24 -5.54 1.54 16.40
CA LEU A 24 -4.20 1.01 16.66
C LEU A 24 -4.21 -0.08 17.74
N GLU A 25 -4.93 0.15 18.85
CA GLU A 25 -5.10 -0.85 19.91
C GLU A 25 -5.75 -2.12 19.36
N LYS A 26 -6.84 -1.98 18.60
CA LYS A 26 -7.57 -3.10 17.99
C LYS A 26 -6.71 -3.86 16.98
N ALA A 27 -5.95 -3.15 16.14
CA ALA A 27 -5.02 -3.76 15.19
C ALA A 27 -3.96 -4.61 15.92
N GLN A 28 -3.40 -4.11 17.02
CA GLN A 28 -2.44 -4.88 17.82
C GLN A 28 -3.07 -6.12 18.44
N VAL A 29 -4.29 -6.01 19.00
CA VAL A 29 -5.03 -7.16 19.55
C VAL A 29 -5.27 -8.23 18.49
N LEU A 30 -5.65 -7.83 17.27
CA LEU A 30 -5.87 -8.75 16.16
C LEU A 30 -4.59 -9.45 15.73
N LEU A 31 -3.48 -8.71 15.59
CA LEU A 31 -2.17 -9.26 15.23
C LEU A 31 -1.65 -10.25 16.29
N ASP A 32 -1.87 -9.97 17.58
CA ASP A 32 -1.46 -10.85 18.67
C ASP A 32 -2.33 -12.11 18.75
N LYS A 33 -3.64 -11.97 18.51
CA LYS A 33 -4.61 -13.08 18.60
C LYS A 33 -4.56 -14.00 17.37
N TYR A 34 -4.22 -13.45 16.20
CA TYR A 34 -4.30 -14.13 14.91
C TYR A 34 -3.07 -13.87 14.01
N PRO A 35 -1.85 -14.22 14.47
CA PRO A 35 -0.61 -13.83 13.79
C PRO A 35 -0.42 -14.44 12.39
N ASP A 36 -1.09 -15.57 12.12
CA ASP A 36 -0.93 -16.35 10.88
C ASP A 36 -2.09 -16.13 9.88
N ILE A 37 -3.03 -15.23 10.17
CA ILE A 37 -4.20 -14.98 9.32
C ILE A 37 -3.90 -13.87 8.32
N GLN A 38 -3.84 -14.23 7.03
CA GLN A 38 -3.54 -13.33 5.91
C GLN A 38 -4.42 -12.08 5.90
N ASP A 39 -5.74 -12.24 6.01
CA ASP A 39 -6.68 -11.12 5.95
C ASP A 39 -6.42 -10.09 7.06
N ILE A 40 -6.02 -10.57 8.24
CA ILE A 40 -5.68 -9.72 9.38
C ILE A 40 -4.35 -9.01 9.14
N ASN A 41 -3.32 -9.74 8.73
CA ASN A 41 -2.00 -9.17 8.45
C ASN A 41 -2.09 -8.12 7.33
N PHE A 42 -2.85 -8.42 6.28
CA PHE A 42 -3.11 -7.51 5.16
C PHE A 42 -3.85 -6.24 5.59
N ALA A 43 -4.98 -6.38 6.28
CA ALA A 43 -5.79 -5.24 6.69
C ALA A 43 -5.09 -4.37 7.75
N CYS A 44 -4.52 -5.00 8.78
CA CYS A 44 -3.83 -4.28 9.84
C CYS A 44 -2.61 -3.52 9.30
N SER A 45 -1.80 -4.14 8.43
CA SER A 45 -0.63 -3.46 7.87
C SER A 45 -0.99 -2.22 7.05
N GLY A 46 -2.04 -2.29 6.22
CA GLY A 46 -2.55 -1.13 5.48
C GLY A 46 -3.06 -0.02 6.39
N ILE A 47 -3.83 -0.36 7.43
CA ILE A 47 -4.34 0.60 8.42
C ILE A 47 -3.21 1.24 9.21
N LEU A 48 -2.21 0.46 9.65
CA LEU A 48 -1.02 0.96 10.34
C LEU A 48 -0.26 1.98 9.48
N ILE A 49 -0.05 1.68 8.20
CA ILE A 49 0.61 2.61 7.26
C ILE A 49 -0.19 3.92 7.16
N ASN A 50 -1.50 3.84 6.92
CA ASN A 50 -2.35 5.02 6.74
C ASN A 50 -2.41 5.87 8.02
N ILE A 51 -2.67 5.25 9.18
CA ILE A 51 -2.69 5.96 10.46
C ILE A 51 -1.33 6.59 10.74
N GLY A 52 -0.25 5.83 10.54
CA GLY A 52 1.12 6.30 10.73
C GLY A 52 1.46 7.52 9.87
N GLU A 53 0.98 7.58 8.63
CA GLU A 53 1.11 8.77 7.79
C GLU A 53 0.32 9.96 8.36
N VAL A 54 -0.96 9.76 8.70
CA VAL A 54 -1.84 10.82 9.22
C VAL A 54 -1.30 11.44 10.51
N ILE A 55 -0.88 10.61 11.47
CA ILE A 55 -0.36 11.09 12.75
C ILE A 55 1.15 11.37 12.72
N LYS A 56 1.78 11.26 11.55
CA LYS A 56 3.22 11.50 11.32
C LYS A 56 4.13 10.64 12.21
N ASN A 57 3.76 9.37 12.41
CA ASN A 57 4.52 8.42 13.22
C ASN A 57 5.20 7.36 12.36
N TYR A 58 6.49 7.60 12.11
CA TYR A 58 7.38 6.72 11.34
C TYR A 58 7.46 5.28 11.88
N LYS A 59 7.31 5.08 13.21
CA LYS A 59 7.38 3.73 13.80
C LYS A 59 6.19 2.87 13.40
N ILE A 60 4.99 3.46 13.36
CA ILE A 60 3.76 2.74 12.97
C ILE A 60 3.80 2.39 11.48
N ILE A 61 4.28 3.30 10.64
CA ILE A 61 4.50 3.01 9.21
C ILE A 61 5.43 1.81 9.04
N ASN A 62 6.55 1.78 9.77
CA ASN A 62 7.49 0.65 9.68
C ASN A 62 6.87 -0.65 10.18
N GLN A 63 6.06 -0.64 11.24
CA GLN A 63 5.36 -1.85 11.68
C GLN A 63 4.49 -2.43 10.56
N GLY A 64 3.72 -1.60 9.85
CA GLY A 64 2.94 -2.07 8.71
C GLY A 64 3.80 -2.59 7.56
N ILE A 65 4.93 -1.92 7.26
CA ILE A 65 5.90 -2.39 6.26
C ILE A 65 6.48 -3.76 6.64
N ASP A 66 6.88 -3.93 7.89
CA ASP A 66 7.53 -5.15 8.39
C ASP A 66 6.57 -6.35 8.32
N ILE A 67 5.29 -6.15 8.65
CA ILE A 67 4.25 -7.19 8.50
C ILE A 67 4.13 -7.62 7.03
N ILE A 68 4.02 -6.67 6.11
CA ILE A 68 3.89 -7.00 4.67
C ILE A 68 5.14 -7.70 4.14
N GLN A 69 6.33 -7.28 4.57
CA GLN A 69 7.58 -7.96 4.19
C GLN A 69 7.60 -9.39 4.72
N ASN A 70 7.14 -9.63 5.95
CA ASN A 70 7.05 -10.97 6.50
C ASN A 70 6.06 -11.83 5.70
N GLU A 71 4.87 -11.32 5.37
CA GLU A 71 3.90 -12.02 4.51
C GLU A 71 4.50 -12.39 3.15
N LEU A 72 5.17 -11.43 2.50
CA LEU A 72 5.83 -11.65 1.20
C LEU A 72 6.94 -12.70 1.25
N ASN A 73 7.67 -12.80 2.36
CA ASN A 73 8.73 -13.80 2.54
C ASN A 73 8.20 -15.20 2.84
N ASN A 74 6.94 -15.31 3.26
CA ASN A 74 6.30 -16.57 3.65
C ASN A 74 5.24 -17.03 2.65
N LEU A 75 5.22 -16.46 1.42
CA LEU A 75 4.21 -16.78 0.42
C LEU A 75 4.12 -18.26 0.05
N ASP A 76 5.25 -18.97 0.11
CA ASP A 76 5.34 -20.41 -0.20
C ASP A 76 4.51 -21.29 0.76
N ASN A 77 4.03 -20.73 1.89
CA ASN A 77 3.22 -21.45 2.87
C ASN A 77 1.71 -21.38 2.59
N TYR A 78 1.27 -20.72 1.52
CA TYR A 78 -0.15 -20.45 1.26
C TYR A 78 -0.69 -21.21 0.03
N ASP A 79 -2.01 -21.46 0.03
CA ASP A 79 -2.69 -22.15 -1.07
C ASP A 79 -2.66 -21.37 -2.39
N GLU A 80 -2.48 -22.09 -3.50
CA GLU A 80 -2.19 -21.50 -4.83
C GLU A 80 -3.32 -20.66 -5.44
N GLU A 81 -4.59 -20.92 -5.10
CA GLU A 81 -5.74 -20.47 -5.91
C GLU A 81 -5.91 -18.94 -5.98
N ASN A 82 -5.32 -18.17 -5.05
CA ASN A 82 -5.31 -16.70 -5.09
C ASN A 82 -3.97 -16.05 -4.74
N LEU A 83 -2.89 -16.83 -4.66
CA LEU A 83 -1.59 -16.37 -4.15
C LEU A 83 -1.04 -15.18 -4.95
N LEU A 84 -1.15 -15.23 -6.28
CA LEU A 84 -0.69 -14.13 -7.13
C LEU A 84 -1.45 -12.83 -6.83
N ASN A 85 -2.78 -12.89 -6.68
CA ASN A 85 -3.57 -11.69 -6.37
C ASN A 85 -3.16 -11.10 -5.02
N TYR A 86 -3.05 -11.95 -4.01
CA TYR A 86 -2.63 -11.56 -2.67
C TYR A 86 -1.25 -10.89 -2.69
N GLU A 87 -0.28 -11.49 -3.40
CA GLU A 87 1.04 -10.91 -3.59
C GLU A 87 0.98 -9.52 -4.23
N LEU A 88 0.16 -9.33 -5.27
CA LEU A 88 0.05 -8.02 -5.93
C LEU A 88 -0.53 -6.95 -5.00
N TYR A 89 -1.52 -7.29 -4.18
CA TYR A 89 -2.06 -6.37 -3.18
C TYR A 89 -1.05 -6.05 -2.08
N LEU A 90 -0.30 -7.04 -1.60
CA LEU A 90 0.81 -6.81 -0.66
C LEU A 90 1.88 -5.89 -1.26
N GLN A 91 2.28 -6.11 -2.52
CA GLN A 91 3.24 -5.23 -3.20
C GLN A 91 2.71 -3.80 -3.32
N TYR A 92 1.42 -3.63 -3.61
CA TYR A 92 0.81 -2.30 -3.65
C TYR A 92 0.82 -1.62 -2.28
N ASN A 93 0.37 -2.30 -1.22
CA ASN A 93 0.40 -1.75 0.14
C ASN A 93 1.82 -1.45 0.62
N LEU A 94 2.79 -2.31 0.30
CA LEU A 94 4.20 -2.07 0.59
C LEU A 94 4.72 -0.82 -0.11
N SER A 95 4.28 -0.58 -1.35
CA SER A 95 4.61 0.64 -2.09
C SER A 95 4.06 1.90 -1.41
N ASN A 96 2.83 1.83 -0.87
CA ASN A 96 2.23 2.93 -0.11
C ASN A 96 3.00 3.17 1.21
N GLY A 97 3.43 2.10 1.87
CA GLY A 97 4.30 2.17 3.05
C GLY A 97 5.58 2.94 2.76
N TYR A 98 6.31 2.59 1.69
CA TYR A 98 7.53 3.31 1.30
C TYR A 98 7.27 4.76 0.89
N SER A 99 6.16 5.04 0.21
CA SER A 99 5.75 6.41 -0.14
C SER A 99 5.50 7.25 1.12
N SER A 100 4.69 6.72 2.04
CA SER A 100 4.37 7.37 3.32
C SER A 100 5.64 7.62 4.12
N ARG A 101 6.52 6.63 4.17
CA ARG A 101 7.81 6.72 4.82
C ARG A 101 8.67 7.86 4.25
N ALA A 102 8.77 7.96 2.92
CA ALA A 102 9.48 9.04 2.25
C ALA A 102 8.89 10.42 2.55
N ASN A 103 7.55 10.53 2.59
CA ASN A 103 6.84 11.79 2.86
C ASN A 103 7.11 12.35 4.26
N LEU A 104 7.45 11.51 5.23
CA LEU A 104 7.70 11.90 6.62
C LEU A 104 9.17 12.28 6.88
N LEU A 105 10.07 11.96 5.97
CA LEU A 105 11.50 12.26 6.10
C LEU A 105 11.80 13.72 5.74
N ASN A 106 12.89 14.25 6.28
CA ASN A 106 13.32 15.61 5.98
C ASN A 106 14.07 15.65 4.64
N PRO A 107 13.60 16.42 3.64
CA PRO A 107 14.20 16.41 2.29
C PRO A 107 15.61 16.97 2.24
N VAL A 108 16.06 17.70 3.26
CA VAL A 108 17.40 18.28 3.33
C VAL A 108 18.38 17.34 4.02
N THR A 109 17.97 16.69 5.11
CA THR A 109 18.89 15.86 5.91
C THR A 109 18.83 14.37 5.54
N ASP A 110 17.71 13.90 5.02
CA ASP A 110 17.41 12.46 4.86
C ASP A 110 17.27 12.08 3.37
N GLN A 111 17.98 12.80 2.50
CA GLN A 111 17.84 12.65 1.04
C GLN A 111 18.11 11.22 0.56
N ASN A 112 19.09 10.53 1.16
CA ASN A 112 19.45 9.17 0.79
C ASN A 112 18.35 8.17 1.18
N GLU A 113 17.76 8.36 2.36
CA GLU A 113 16.68 7.54 2.91
C GLU A 113 15.38 7.70 2.11
N ILE A 114 15.11 8.94 1.67
CA ILE A 114 14.01 9.25 0.74
C ILE A 114 14.25 8.52 -0.58
N GLU A 115 15.42 8.67 -1.19
CA GLU A 115 15.72 8.01 -2.46
C GLU A 115 15.62 6.48 -2.34
N GLU A 116 16.14 5.90 -1.26
CA GLU A 116 16.04 4.47 -0.99
C GLU A 116 14.57 4.01 -0.90
N ALA A 117 13.74 4.73 -0.13
CA ALA A 117 12.32 4.42 -0.01
C ALA A 117 11.61 4.50 -1.36
N LEU A 118 11.87 5.54 -2.16
CA LEU A 118 11.25 5.72 -3.47
C LEU A 118 11.74 4.69 -4.50
N LEU A 119 13.00 4.25 -4.43
CA LEU A 119 13.49 3.12 -5.24
C LEU A 119 12.81 1.80 -4.85
N LYS A 120 12.54 1.59 -3.55
CA LYS A 120 11.77 0.43 -3.08
C LYS A 120 10.31 0.49 -3.52
N GLN A 121 9.65 1.65 -3.40
CA GLN A 121 8.32 1.90 -3.95
C GLN A 121 8.27 1.58 -5.45
N LYS A 122 9.27 2.03 -6.21
CA LYS A 122 9.38 1.77 -7.66
C LYS A 122 9.36 0.28 -7.97
N ARG A 123 10.17 -0.51 -7.26
CA ARG A 123 10.26 -1.95 -7.47
C ARG A 123 8.93 -2.66 -7.21
N CYS A 124 8.25 -2.27 -6.13
CA CYS A 124 6.92 -2.80 -5.80
C CYS A 124 5.90 -2.50 -6.91
N LEU A 125 5.78 -1.24 -7.32
CA LEU A 125 4.85 -0.83 -8.39
C LEU A 125 5.17 -1.49 -9.73
N GLN A 126 6.45 -1.63 -10.07
CA GLN A 126 6.87 -2.34 -11.29
C GLN A 126 6.44 -3.80 -11.27
N LYS A 127 6.53 -4.49 -10.13
CA LYS A 127 6.08 -5.87 -9.99
C LYS A 127 4.58 -6.02 -10.22
N VAL A 128 3.78 -5.06 -9.72
CA VAL A 128 2.34 -5.00 -9.97
C VAL A 128 2.05 -4.73 -11.45
N LEU A 129 2.71 -3.75 -12.06
CA LEU A 129 2.53 -3.40 -13.48
C LEU A 129 2.98 -4.49 -14.46
N LEU A 130 4.01 -5.29 -14.13
CA LEU A 130 4.40 -6.46 -14.94
C LEU A 130 3.27 -7.49 -15.04
N ASN A 131 2.42 -7.56 -14.01
CA ASN A 131 1.23 -8.39 -13.95
C ASN A 131 -0.05 -7.65 -14.36
N ARG A 132 0.08 -6.55 -15.14
CA ARG A 132 -1.04 -5.65 -15.53
C ARG A 132 -2.28 -6.36 -16.03
N LYS A 133 -2.19 -7.50 -16.73
CA LYS A 133 -3.37 -8.21 -17.25
C LYS A 133 -4.36 -8.59 -16.14
N LYS A 134 -3.85 -8.90 -14.95
CA LYS A 134 -4.66 -9.23 -13.77
C LYS A 134 -5.12 -7.97 -13.05
N VAL A 135 -4.25 -6.96 -12.95
CA VAL A 135 -4.58 -5.66 -12.35
C VAL A 135 -5.73 -4.98 -13.11
N LEU A 136 -5.67 -4.97 -14.46
CA LEU A 136 -6.65 -4.33 -15.35
C LEU A 136 -8.09 -4.85 -15.24
N SER A 137 -8.34 -6.00 -14.59
CA SER A 137 -9.72 -6.43 -14.32
C SER A 137 -10.39 -5.63 -13.21
N ASP A 138 -9.62 -4.97 -12.35
CA ASP A 138 -10.09 -4.00 -11.37
C ASP A 138 -9.65 -2.59 -11.81
N PRO A 139 -10.57 -1.77 -12.37
CA PRO A 139 -10.26 -0.42 -12.82
C PRO A 139 -9.76 0.51 -11.71
N GLU A 140 -10.29 0.39 -10.49
CA GLU A 140 -9.96 1.26 -9.37
C GLU A 140 -8.55 0.96 -8.87
N PHE A 141 -8.26 -0.32 -8.62
CA PHE A 141 -6.93 -0.77 -8.24
C PHE A 141 -5.89 -0.42 -9.32
N SER A 142 -6.21 -0.66 -10.59
CA SER A 142 -5.34 -0.32 -11.72
C SER A 142 -5.01 1.15 -11.79
N SER A 143 -6.01 2.00 -11.69
CA SER A 143 -5.85 3.45 -11.78
C SER A 143 -4.95 3.98 -10.67
N SER A 144 -5.07 3.41 -9.47
CA SER A 144 -4.24 3.78 -8.32
C SER A 144 -2.77 3.38 -8.51
N VAL A 145 -2.51 2.14 -8.96
CA VAL A 145 -1.14 1.66 -9.25
C VAL A 145 -0.48 2.51 -10.34
N ILE A 146 -1.19 2.77 -11.44
CA ILE A 146 -0.70 3.55 -12.58
C ILE A 146 -0.38 4.98 -12.15
N THR A 147 -1.28 5.64 -11.43
CA THR A 147 -1.10 7.02 -10.97
C THR A 147 0.06 7.13 -9.97
N ASN A 148 0.20 6.19 -9.04
CA ASN A 148 1.32 6.17 -8.10
C ASN A 148 2.66 5.98 -8.83
N TYR A 149 2.70 5.14 -9.86
CA TYR A 149 3.90 4.98 -10.67
C TYR A 149 4.22 6.23 -11.50
N ALA A 150 3.20 6.90 -12.05
CA ALA A 150 3.37 8.17 -12.76
C ALA A 150 3.91 9.28 -11.85
N ASN A 151 3.39 9.41 -10.62
CA ASN A 151 3.89 10.34 -9.60
C ASN A 151 5.37 10.08 -9.30
N LEU A 152 5.76 8.81 -9.20
CA LEU A 152 7.14 8.41 -8.96
C LEU A 152 8.06 8.71 -10.14
N LEU A 153 7.60 8.49 -11.38
CA LEU A 153 8.33 8.89 -12.59
C LEU A 153 8.55 10.39 -12.62
N ARG A 154 7.52 11.18 -12.29
CA ARG A 154 7.62 12.63 -12.17
C ARG A 154 8.66 13.05 -11.14
N TYR A 155 8.66 12.41 -9.96
CA TYR A 155 9.67 12.67 -8.91
C TYR A 155 11.10 12.49 -9.44
N PHE A 156 11.35 11.42 -10.21
CA PHE A 156 12.67 11.17 -10.84
C PHE A 156 12.93 12.00 -12.12
N GLY A 157 12.11 13.01 -12.41
CA GLY A 157 12.27 13.87 -13.58
C GLY A 157 11.91 13.22 -14.93
N ARG A 158 11.27 12.05 -14.92
CA ARG A 158 10.84 11.31 -16.12
C ARG A 158 9.45 11.76 -16.57
N TYR A 159 9.31 13.05 -16.86
CA TYR A 159 8.02 13.72 -17.09
C TYR A 159 7.23 13.16 -18.28
N ILE A 160 7.87 12.89 -19.42
CA ILE A 160 7.19 12.39 -20.62
C ILE A 160 6.53 11.04 -20.35
N GLU A 161 7.26 10.13 -19.71
CA GLU A 161 6.71 8.82 -19.35
C GLU A 161 5.63 8.95 -18.28
N ALA A 162 5.79 9.85 -17.31
CA ALA A 162 4.73 10.11 -16.32
C ALA A 162 3.41 10.53 -17.01
N ILE A 163 3.49 11.43 -18.01
CA ILE A 163 2.33 11.86 -18.80
C ILE A 163 1.67 10.68 -19.53
N ASP A 164 2.46 9.79 -20.14
CA ASP A 164 1.93 8.60 -20.80
C ASP A 164 1.15 7.71 -19.81
N TYR A 165 1.67 7.51 -18.59
CA TYR A 165 0.98 6.75 -17.56
C TYR A 165 -0.28 7.47 -17.04
N TYR A 166 -0.29 8.80 -16.90
CA TYR A 166 -1.53 9.52 -16.57
C TYR A 166 -2.59 9.36 -17.66
N TYR A 167 -2.21 9.42 -18.93
CA TYR A 167 -3.14 9.12 -20.03
C TYR A 167 -3.67 7.69 -20.00
N ASP A 168 -2.83 6.70 -19.69
CA ASP A 168 -3.26 5.33 -19.52
C ASP A 168 -4.24 5.16 -18.35
N CYS A 169 -4.04 5.89 -17.24
CA CYS A 169 -5.01 5.96 -16.15
C CYS A 169 -6.37 6.49 -16.63
N LEU A 170 -6.38 7.60 -17.38
CA LEU A 170 -7.61 8.22 -17.89
C LEU A 170 -8.34 7.38 -18.94
N LYS A 171 -7.65 6.46 -19.64
CA LYS A 171 -8.33 5.48 -20.51
C LYS A 171 -9.14 4.45 -19.72
N ILE A 172 -8.69 4.10 -18.51
CA ILE A 172 -9.32 3.12 -17.64
C ILE A 172 -10.39 3.79 -16.77
N TYR A 173 -10.06 4.94 -16.19
CA TYR A 173 -10.93 5.72 -15.33
C TYR A 173 -10.91 7.20 -15.74
N PRO A 174 -11.79 7.60 -16.70
CA PRO A 174 -11.75 8.95 -17.29
C PRO A 174 -11.91 10.12 -16.33
N ASN A 175 -12.51 9.89 -15.17
CA ASN A 175 -12.76 10.92 -14.15
C ASN A 175 -11.75 10.85 -12.99
N HIS A 176 -10.59 10.20 -13.16
CA HIS A 176 -9.58 10.09 -12.12
C HIS A 176 -8.92 11.44 -11.83
N ALA A 177 -9.33 12.10 -10.74
CA ALA A 177 -8.95 13.48 -10.42
C ALA A 177 -7.43 13.74 -10.44
N LEU A 178 -6.62 12.87 -9.82
CA LEU A 178 -5.16 13.05 -9.77
C LEU A 178 -4.49 12.92 -11.14
N ALA A 179 -5.05 12.11 -12.05
CA ALA A 179 -4.47 11.94 -13.38
C ALA A 179 -4.87 13.10 -14.31
N MET A 180 -6.05 13.71 -14.10
CA MET A 180 -6.46 14.91 -14.82
C MET A 180 -5.66 16.16 -14.42
N SER A 181 -5.19 16.23 -13.18
CA SER A 181 -4.50 17.41 -12.65
C SER A 181 -3.00 17.45 -12.94
N ASN A 182 -2.41 16.39 -13.51
CA ASN A 182 -0.97 16.21 -13.67
C ASN A 182 -0.58 15.90 -15.11
#